data_AF-A0A383ARC4-F1
#
_entry.id   AF-A0A383ARC4-F1
#
_cell.length_a   1.000
_cell.length_b   1.000
_cell.length_c   1.000
_cell.angle_alpha   90.00
_cell.angle_beta   90.00
_cell.angle_gamma   90.00
#
_symmetry.space_group_name_H-M   'P 1'
#
loop_
_entity.id
_entity.type
_entity.pdbx_description
1 polymer ?
#
loop_
_entity_poly.entity_id
_entity_poly.type
_entity_poly.pdbx_seq_one_letter_code
_entity_poly.pdbx_strand_id
1 'polypeptide(L)'
;MYSLFTKKIRLCLILILLYIFNPLCLPAHSDNDMVLIPSGKLLVNTEHKNLEIFIDNFFMDRFEVTQSSFKKKMGTSLSFFSGDHRPVEKINWFEAMNYCRLIEKRLPTEWEWEWAARSGSTTKFYWGKGDPKTHSWFKKNSEKETHPVGLKSPNLFGLFDMMGNVW
;
A
#
# COMPACT_ATOMS: atom_id res chain seq x y z
N MET A 1 -48.81 4.88 -27.17
CA MET A 1 -47.78 3.80 -27.24
C MET A 1 -46.35 4.31 -27.43
N TYR A 2 -46.11 5.46 -28.07
CA TYR A 2 -44.76 6.03 -28.31
C TYR A 2 -43.99 6.54 -27.08
N SER A 3 -44.68 7.01 -26.02
CA SER A 3 -44.04 7.62 -24.84
C SER A 3 -43.32 6.62 -23.91
N LEU A 4 -43.78 5.36 -23.87
CA LEU A 4 -43.16 4.30 -23.07
C LEU A 4 -41.87 3.77 -23.71
N PHE A 5 -41.80 3.79 -25.03
CA PHE A 5 -40.64 3.31 -25.79
C PHE A 5 -39.43 4.24 -25.64
N THR A 6 -39.65 5.55 -25.69
CA THR A 6 -38.60 6.57 -25.52
C THR A 6 -38.06 6.64 -24.08
N LYS A 7 -38.91 6.39 -23.07
CA LYS A 7 -38.47 6.29 -21.67
C LYS A 7 -37.57 5.06 -21.42
N LYS A 8 -37.89 3.91 -22.02
CA LYS A 8 -37.04 2.70 -21.92
C LYS A 8 -35.67 2.91 -22.58
N ILE A 9 -35.63 3.56 -23.74
CA ILE A 9 -34.37 3.87 -24.44
C ILE A 9 -33.50 4.84 -23.62
N ARG A 10 -34.10 5.90 -23.03
CA ARG A 10 -33.38 6.81 -22.13
C ARG A 10 -32.83 6.09 -20.89
N LEU A 11 -33.61 5.19 -20.29
CA LEU A 11 -33.17 4.42 -19.12
C LEU A 11 -32.02 3.48 -19.46
N CYS A 12 -32.07 2.79 -20.61
CA CYS A 12 -30.96 1.96 -21.09
C CYS A 12 -29.70 2.78 -21.37
N LEU A 13 -29.82 3.95 -22.01
CA LEU A 13 -28.67 4.83 -22.26
C LEU A 13 -28.04 5.35 -20.97
N ILE A 14 -28.85 5.68 -19.95
CA ILE A 14 -28.35 6.10 -18.64
C ILE A 14 -27.65 4.95 -17.92
N LEU A 15 -28.19 3.72 -17.97
CA LEU A 15 -27.54 2.55 -17.37
C LEU A 15 -26.23 2.18 -18.07
N ILE A 16 -26.17 2.31 -19.41
CA ILE A 16 -24.93 2.10 -20.19
C ILE A 16 -23.91 3.19 -19.86
N LEU A 17 -24.32 4.46 -19.76
CA LEU A 17 -23.47 5.56 -19.31
C LEU A 17 -22.96 5.33 -17.89
N LEU A 18 -23.81 4.89 -16.96
CA LEU A 18 -23.42 4.54 -15.59
C LEU A 18 -22.50 3.32 -15.53
N TYR A 19 -22.48 2.45 -16.56
CA TYR A 19 -21.56 1.31 -16.64
C TYR A 19 -20.22 1.71 -17.28
N ILE A 20 -20.24 2.52 -18.35
CA ILE A 20 -19.03 3.03 -19.03
C ILE A 20 -18.29 4.06 -18.15
N PHE A 21 -19.04 4.88 -17.40
CA PHE A 21 -18.50 5.85 -16.45
C PHE A 21 -18.52 5.33 -15.00
N ASN A 22 -18.88 4.06 -14.75
CA ASN A 22 -18.58 3.47 -13.46
C ASN A 22 -17.07 3.24 -13.42
N PRO A 23 -16.33 3.86 -12.50
CA PRO A 23 -15.01 3.40 -12.15
C PRO A 23 -15.19 2.17 -11.25
N LEU A 24 -15.92 1.15 -11.73
CA LEU A 24 -15.63 -0.22 -11.32
C LEU A 24 -14.28 -0.51 -11.97
N CYS A 25 -13.28 0.03 -11.28
CA CYS A 25 -11.88 -0.18 -11.49
C CYS A 25 -11.71 -1.69 -11.59
N LEU A 26 -11.63 -2.22 -12.81
CA LEU A 26 -10.86 -3.43 -13.01
C LEU A 26 -9.47 -3.01 -12.56
N PRO A 27 -8.91 -3.57 -11.46
CA PRO A 27 -7.49 -3.42 -11.28
C PRO A 27 -6.89 -4.07 -12.52
N ALA A 28 -6.37 -3.26 -13.43
CA ALA A 28 -5.32 -3.70 -14.31
C ALA A 28 -4.28 -4.26 -13.34
N HIS A 29 -4.19 -5.59 -13.28
CA HIS A 29 -3.17 -6.29 -12.54
C HIS A 29 -1.85 -5.86 -13.17
N SER A 30 -1.28 -4.79 -12.62
CA SER A 30 0.09 -4.41 -12.86
C SER A 30 0.90 -5.55 -12.28
N ASP A 31 1.64 -6.28 -13.11
CA ASP A 31 2.45 -7.44 -12.71
C ASP A 31 3.42 -7.15 -11.54
N ASN A 32 3.52 -5.91 -11.05
CA ASN A 32 4.37 -5.52 -9.94
C ASN A 32 3.72 -4.69 -8.83
N ASP A 33 2.45 -4.27 -8.93
CA ASP A 33 1.68 -3.52 -7.89
C ASP A 33 2.47 -2.42 -7.14
N MET A 34 3.37 -1.71 -7.83
CA MET A 34 4.13 -0.57 -7.30
C MET A 34 3.41 0.75 -7.57
N VAL A 35 3.66 1.74 -6.71
CA VAL A 35 3.24 3.13 -6.88
C VAL A 35 4.46 4.02 -7.11
N LEU A 36 4.31 5.02 -7.99
CA LEU A 36 5.33 6.06 -8.17
C LEU A 36 5.24 7.04 -7.01
N ILE A 37 6.30 7.09 -6.20
CA ILE A 37 6.46 8.06 -5.13
C ILE A 37 7.10 9.32 -5.72
N PRO A 38 6.46 10.49 -5.61
CA PRO A 38 7.01 11.73 -6.16
C PRO A 38 8.27 12.15 -5.40
N SER A 39 9.17 12.87 -6.07
CA SER A 39 10.31 13.48 -5.41
C SER A 39 9.86 14.58 -4.43
N GLY A 40 10.69 14.87 -3.44
CA GLY A 40 10.41 15.93 -2.49
C GLY A 40 11.47 16.10 -1.42
N LYS A 41 11.13 16.89 -0.40
CA LYS A 41 12.04 17.27 0.68
C LYS A 41 11.49 16.74 1.99
N LEU A 42 12.28 15.89 2.64
CA LEU A 42 12.00 15.38 3.97
C LEU A 42 12.76 16.23 5.00
N LEU A 43 12.02 16.80 5.96
CA LEU A 43 12.61 17.48 7.10
C LEU A 43 12.79 16.47 8.24
N VAL A 44 14.04 16.17 8.58
CA VAL A 44 14.42 15.24 9.64
C VAL A 44 14.94 16.02 10.83
N ASN A 45 14.27 15.88 11.97
CA ASN A 45 14.70 16.50 13.22
C ASN A 45 15.57 15.51 13.99
N THR A 46 16.86 15.83 14.14
CA THR A 46 17.80 15.09 14.99
C THR A 46 18.00 15.82 16.31
N GLU A 47 18.63 15.17 17.30
CA GLU A 47 18.94 15.79 18.60
C GLU A 47 19.78 17.07 18.47
N HIS A 48 20.59 17.19 17.41
CA HIS A 48 21.55 18.28 17.24
C HIS A 48 21.18 19.29 16.16
N LYS A 49 20.35 18.91 15.17
CA LYS A 49 19.98 19.78 14.04
C LYS A 49 18.75 19.29 13.29
N ASN A 50 18.15 20.20 12.54
CA ASN A 50 17.17 19.87 11.50
C ASN A 50 17.92 19.68 10.17
N LEU A 51 17.66 18.57 9.50
CA LEU A 51 18.21 18.22 8.20
C LEU A 51 17.11 18.28 7.15
N GLU A 52 17.43 18.81 5.98
CA GLU A 52 16.60 18.70 4.80
C GLU A 52 17.25 17.67 3.87
N ILE A 53 16.53 16.58 3.61
CA ILE A 53 16.98 15.50 2.73
C ILE A 53 16.11 15.56 1.48
N PHE A 54 16.74 15.70 0.31
CA PHE A 54 16.05 15.58 -0.96
C PHE A 54 15.92 14.11 -1.35
N ILE A 55 14.70 13.70 -1.67
CA ILE A 55 14.35 12.34 -2.08
C ILE A 55 13.94 12.42 -3.54
N ASP A 56 14.64 11.70 -4.42
CA ASP A 56 14.24 11.54 -5.82
C ASP A 56 12.93 10.75 -5.92
N ASN A 57 12.31 10.76 -7.11
CA ASN A 57 11.17 9.88 -7.33
C ASN A 57 11.64 8.43 -7.44
N PHE A 58 10.82 7.50 -6.97
CA PHE A 58 11.11 6.07 -7.02
C PHE A 58 9.80 5.28 -6.99
N PHE A 59 9.87 4.00 -7.32
CA PHE A 59 8.74 3.09 -7.16
C PHE A 59 8.81 2.37 -5.82
N MET A 60 7.67 2.24 -5.14
CA MET A 60 7.52 1.44 -3.92
C MET A 60 6.34 0.48 -4.05
N ASP A 61 6.47 -0.74 -3.51
CA ASP A 61 5.37 -1.70 -3.47
C ASP A 61 4.19 -1.11 -2.68
N ARG A 62 2.97 -1.28 -3.21
CA ARG A 62 1.74 -0.77 -2.58
C ARG A 62 1.48 -1.37 -1.20
N PHE A 63 1.91 -2.61 -1.02
CA PHE A 63 1.67 -3.45 0.12
C PHE A 63 2.99 -4.05 0.62
N GLU A 64 2.98 -4.57 1.83
CA GLU A 64 4.04 -5.45 2.30
C GLU A 64 4.13 -6.70 1.41
N VAL A 65 5.32 -7.27 1.28
CA VAL A 65 5.52 -8.52 0.52
C VAL A 65 4.69 -9.63 1.16
N THR A 66 3.80 -10.26 0.38
CA THR A 66 2.94 -11.32 0.90
C THR A 66 3.66 -12.66 1.00
N GLN A 67 3.16 -13.55 1.86
CA GLN A 67 3.69 -14.90 2.02
C GLN A 67 3.70 -15.70 0.71
N SER A 68 2.64 -15.57 -0.10
CA SER A 68 2.53 -16.23 -1.41
C SER A 68 3.59 -15.73 -2.39
N SER A 69 3.76 -14.40 -2.51
CA SER A 69 4.77 -13.79 -3.39
C SER A 69 6.19 -14.14 -2.97
N PHE A 70 6.47 -14.15 -1.66
CA PHE A 70 7.77 -14.56 -1.13
C PHE A 70 8.05 -16.03 -1.43
N LYS A 71 7.12 -16.92 -1.08
CA LYS A 71 7.24 -18.37 -1.32
C LYS A 71 7.42 -18.70 -2.80
N LYS A 72 6.74 -17.99 -3.71
CA LYS A 72 6.88 -18.17 -5.17
C LYS A 72 8.31 -17.96 -5.65
N LYS A 73 9.09 -17.08 -5.01
CA LYS A 73 10.46 -16.74 -5.42
C LYS A 73 11.53 -17.42 -4.57
N MET A 74 11.26 -17.62 -3.28
CA MET A 74 12.21 -18.16 -2.30
C MET A 74 12.00 -19.66 -2.03
N GLY A 75 10.94 -20.26 -2.56
CA GLY A 75 10.58 -21.67 -2.40
C GLY A 75 9.82 -21.99 -1.11
N THR A 76 10.11 -21.30 -0.01
CA THR A 76 9.43 -21.47 1.28
C THR A 76 9.17 -20.13 1.97
N SER A 77 8.24 -20.14 2.92
CA SER A 77 7.99 -19.07 3.88
C SER A 77 7.85 -19.71 5.26
N LEU A 78 8.60 -19.20 6.24
CA LEU A 78 8.58 -19.65 7.63
C LEU A 78 7.78 -18.69 8.53
N SER A 79 6.86 -17.92 7.94
CA SER A 79 5.97 -17.04 8.67
C SER A 79 5.19 -17.82 9.73
N PHE A 80 5.20 -17.29 10.94
CA PHE A 80 4.46 -17.77 12.09
C PHE A 80 2.94 -17.69 11.87
N PHE A 81 2.44 -16.57 11.35
CA PHE A 81 1.01 -16.43 11.03
C PHE A 81 0.77 -16.90 9.60
N SER A 82 -0.15 -17.83 9.37
CA SER A 82 -0.36 -18.40 8.03
C SER A 82 -1.42 -17.63 7.23
N GLY A 83 -1.12 -17.31 5.97
CA GLY A 83 -2.11 -16.87 4.99
C GLY A 83 -1.47 -16.23 3.75
N ASP A 84 -1.92 -16.62 2.56
CA ASP A 84 -1.29 -16.23 1.30
C ASP A 84 -1.20 -14.71 1.06
N HIS A 85 -2.19 -13.96 1.56
CA HIS A 85 -2.27 -12.50 1.43
C HIS A 85 -1.79 -11.75 2.68
N ARG A 86 -1.32 -12.45 3.71
CA ARG A 86 -0.68 -11.84 4.88
C ARG A 86 0.75 -11.45 4.52
N PRO A 87 1.32 -10.42 5.18
CA PRO A 87 2.73 -10.10 5.01
C PRO A 87 3.59 -11.31 5.40
N VAL A 88 4.69 -11.49 4.69
CA VAL A 88 5.74 -12.39 5.12
C VAL A 88 6.44 -11.81 6.35
N GLU A 89 6.55 -12.60 7.39
CA GLU A 89 7.35 -12.30 8.58
C GLU A 89 8.20 -13.51 8.99
N LYS A 90 9.00 -13.37 10.07
CA LYS A 90 10.11 -14.28 10.44
C LYS A 90 11.23 -14.40 9.40
N ILE A 91 11.49 -13.33 8.65
CA ILE A 91 12.65 -13.25 7.76
C ILE A 91 13.69 -12.28 8.33
N ASN A 92 14.96 -12.55 8.06
CA ASN A 92 16.04 -11.61 8.36
C ASN A 92 16.32 -10.68 7.17
N TRP A 93 17.12 -9.65 7.41
CA TRP A 93 17.45 -8.63 6.40
C TRP A 93 18.11 -9.21 5.13
N PHE A 94 18.95 -10.25 5.27
CA PHE A 94 19.61 -10.88 4.12
C PHE A 94 18.61 -11.63 3.24
N GLU A 95 17.61 -12.29 3.84
CA GLU A 95 16.54 -12.95 3.10
C GLU A 95 15.66 -11.94 2.34
N ALA A 96 15.30 -10.82 2.99
CA ALA A 96 14.56 -9.74 2.35
C ALA A 96 15.34 -9.14 1.17
N MET A 97 16.63 -8.87 1.35
CA MET A 97 17.50 -8.39 0.27
C MET A 97 17.63 -9.41 -0.87
N ASN A 98 17.78 -10.69 -0.54
CA ASN A 98 17.85 -11.76 -1.56
C ASN A 98 16.55 -11.86 -2.37
N TYR A 99 15.39 -11.79 -1.69
CA TYR A 99 14.09 -11.74 -2.35
C TYR A 99 14.01 -10.57 -3.33
N CYS A 100 14.34 -9.35 -2.88
CA CYS A 100 14.36 -8.16 -3.74
C CYS A 100 15.23 -8.37 -4.99
N ARG A 101 16.44 -8.93 -4.84
CA ARG A 101 17.33 -9.23 -5.98
C ARG A 101 16.71 -10.20 -6.98
N LEU A 102 16.05 -11.27 -6.49
CA LEU A 102 15.38 -12.26 -7.35
C LEU A 102 14.18 -11.71 -8.13
N ILE A 103 13.64 -10.57 -7.71
CA ILE A 103 12.56 -9.86 -8.39
C ILE A 103 13.01 -8.53 -9.01
N GLU A 104 14.32 -8.31 -9.12
CA GLU A 104 14.92 -7.10 -9.72
C GLU A 104 14.48 -5.79 -9.04
N LYS A 105 14.20 -5.85 -7.73
CA LYS A 105 13.90 -4.70 -6.86
C LYS A 105 15.02 -4.51 -5.84
N ARG A 106 14.84 -3.55 -4.94
CA ARG A 106 15.69 -3.32 -3.76
C ARG A 106 14.82 -2.95 -2.56
N LEU A 107 15.42 -3.05 -1.36
CA LEU A 107 14.83 -2.43 -0.19
C LEU A 107 14.86 -0.89 -0.34
N PRO A 108 13.85 -0.18 0.19
CA PRO A 108 13.92 1.27 0.29
C PRO A 108 15.02 1.67 1.29
N THR A 109 15.58 2.85 1.10
CA THR A 109 16.36 3.49 2.17
C THR A 109 15.41 3.92 3.30
N GLU A 110 15.96 4.19 4.49
CA GLU A 110 15.19 4.71 5.62
C GLU A 110 14.44 6.00 5.24
N TRP A 111 15.11 6.92 4.53
CA TRP A 111 14.52 8.19 4.12
C TRP A 111 13.45 8.05 3.05
N GLU A 112 13.63 7.12 2.11
CA GLU A 112 12.59 6.77 1.13
C GLU A 112 11.36 6.21 1.83
N TRP A 113 11.55 5.30 2.79
CA TRP A 113 10.45 4.72 3.55
C TRP A 113 9.72 5.80 4.37
N GLU A 114 10.43 6.68 5.07
CA GLU A 114 9.80 7.75 5.85
C GLU A 114 9.06 8.76 4.97
N TRP A 115 9.67 9.19 3.86
CA TRP A 115 9.02 10.08 2.88
C TRP A 115 7.72 9.47 2.34
N ALA A 116 7.80 8.20 1.95
CA ALA A 116 6.67 7.44 1.46
C ALA A 116 5.58 7.26 2.53
N ALA A 117 5.95 6.92 3.77
CA ALA A 117 5.03 6.70 4.87
C ALA A 117 4.28 7.99 5.26
N ARG A 118 4.99 9.13 5.30
CA ARG A 118 4.40 10.45 5.60
C ARG A 118 3.45 10.90 4.50
N SER A 119 3.75 10.61 3.24
CA SER A 119 2.93 10.99 2.08
C SER A 119 2.55 12.49 2.06
N GLY A 120 3.51 13.36 2.38
CA GLY A 120 3.30 14.81 2.50
C GLY A 120 2.70 15.29 3.82
N SER A 121 2.38 14.39 4.75
CA SER A 121 1.89 14.75 6.08
C SER A 121 3.01 15.22 7.01
N THR A 122 2.76 16.29 7.75
CA THR A 122 3.64 16.83 8.81
C THR A 122 3.20 16.41 10.21
N THR A 123 2.09 15.66 10.33
CA THR A 123 1.61 15.17 11.62
C THR A 123 2.30 13.87 12.02
N LYS A 124 2.11 13.42 13.27
CA LYS A 124 2.70 12.18 13.80
C LYS A 124 2.34 10.94 12.97
N PHE A 125 1.12 10.90 12.46
CA PHE A 125 0.62 9.84 11.57
C PHE A 125 0.10 10.47 10.29
N TYR A 126 0.15 9.75 9.17
CA TYR A 126 -0.23 10.33 7.87
C TYR A 126 -1.71 10.77 7.82
N TRP A 127 -2.58 10.11 8.59
CA TRP A 127 -4.01 10.44 8.68
C TRP A 127 -4.33 11.62 9.61
N GLY A 128 -3.33 12.20 10.29
CA GLY A 128 -3.51 13.34 11.18
C GLY A 128 -4.49 13.06 12.33
N LYS A 129 -5.64 13.74 12.31
CA LYS A 129 -6.71 13.56 13.30
C LYS A 129 -7.71 12.53 12.77
N GLY A 130 -7.78 11.36 13.40
CA GLY A 130 -8.71 10.31 13.01
C GLY A 130 -8.54 9.06 13.87
N ASP A 131 -9.46 8.11 13.73
CA ASP A 131 -9.36 6.82 14.42
C ASP A 131 -8.21 6.00 13.82
N PRO A 132 -7.13 5.69 14.58
CA PRO A 132 -6.03 4.85 14.09
C PRO A 132 -6.50 3.47 13.62
N LYS A 133 -7.63 2.95 14.12
CA LYS A 133 -8.15 1.63 13.73
C LYS A 133 -8.58 1.53 12.26
N THR A 134 -8.82 2.68 11.61
CA THR A 134 -9.18 2.75 10.18
C THR A 134 -7.96 2.77 9.26
N HIS A 135 -6.76 2.98 9.81
CA HIS A 135 -5.52 3.21 9.08
C HIS A 135 -4.41 2.19 9.39
N SER A 136 -4.54 1.44 10.50
CA SER A 136 -3.48 0.59 11.00
C SER A 136 -4.00 -0.65 11.74
N TRP A 137 -3.24 -1.74 11.63
CA TRP A 137 -3.28 -2.89 12.54
C TRP A 137 -2.21 -2.74 13.63
N PHE A 138 -2.64 -2.67 14.88
CA PHE A 138 -1.78 -2.51 16.05
C PHE A 138 -2.32 -3.30 17.24
N LYS A 139 -1.55 -3.36 18.34
CA LYS A 139 -1.81 -4.19 19.52
C LYS A 139 -3.27 -4.22 20.02
N LYS A 140 -4.03 -3.13 19.89
CA LYS A 140 -5.42 -3.05 20.39
C LYS A 140 -6.49 -3.54 19.41
N ASN A 141 -6.17 -3.72 18.14
CA ASN A 141 -7.15 -4.10 17.10
C ASN A 141 -6.64 -5.19 16.14
N SER A 142 -5.45 -5.76 16.38
CA SER A 142 -4.87 -6.78 15.50
C SER A 142 -5.10 -8.20 15.97
N GLU A 143 -5.80 -8.40 17.09
CA GLU A 143 -6.04 -9.73 17.68
C GLU A 143 -4.75 -10.52 17.99
N LYS A 144 -3.61 -9.82 18.11
CA LYS A 144 -2.25 -10.39 18.27
C LYS A 144 -1.78 -11.23 17.07
N GLU A 145 -2.27 -10.93 15.89
CA GLU A 145 -1.80 -11.50 14.63
C GLU A 145 -1.47 -10.41 13.61
N THR A 146 -0.79 -10.80 12.53
CA THR A 146 -0.77 -10.00 11.30
C THR A 146 -2.17 -9.97 10.70
N HIS A 147 -2.39 -9.25 9.61
CA HIS A 147 -3.62 -9.27 8.83
C HIS A 147 -3.30 -9.30 7.35
N PRO A 148 -4.22 -9.75 6.48
CA PRO A 148 -4.04 -9.57 5.04
C PRO A 148 -3.72 -8.11 4.70
N VAL A 149 -2.80 -7.92 3.78
CA VAL A 149 -2.35 -6.58 3.37
C VAL A 149 -3.50 -5.80 2.72
N GLY A 150 -3.48 -4.48 2.85
CA GLY A 150 -4.40 -3.60 2.13
C GLY A 150 -5.80 -3.49 2.71
N LEU A 151 -6.04 -3.98 3.94
CA LEU A 151 -7.36 -3.96 4.57
C LEU A 151 -7.69 -2.65 5.32
N LYS A 152 -6.69 -1.77 5.51
CA LYS A 152 -6.87 -0.44 6.09
C LYS A 152 -6.81 0.64 5.03
N SER A 153 -7.16 1.86 5.40
CA SER A 153 -7.09 3.00 4.48
C SER A 153 -5.63 3.28 4.10
N PRO A 154 -5.31 3.55 2.83
CA PRO A 154 -3.97 3.91 2.42
C PRO A 154 -3.63 5.36 2.79
N ASN A 155 -2.35 5.71 2.67
CA ASN A 155 -1.89 7.09 2.74
C ASN A 155 -2.09 7.83 1.39
N LEU A 156 -1.69 9.11 1.31
CA LEU A 156 -1.94 9.93 0.10
C LEU A 156 -1.18 9.47 -1.15
N PHE A 157 -0.14 8.67 -0.99
CA PHE A 157 0.60 8.07 -2.11
C PHE A 157 0.03 6.71 -2.51
N GLY A 158 -1.04 6.25 -1.87
CA GLY A 158 -1.69 4.98 -2.15
C GLY A 158 -0.98 3.77 -1.53
N LEU A 159 -0.09 3.98 -0.55
CA LEU A 159 0.57 2.92 0.20
C LEU A 159 -0.28 2.48 1.39
N PHE A 160 -0.30 1.18 1.64
CA PHE A 160 -1.06 0.56 2.72
C PHE A 160 -0.15 0.11 3.85
N ASP A 161 -0.73 -0.06 5.03
CA ASP A 161 -0.09 -0.69 6.20
C ASP A 161 1.25 -0.06 6.67
N MET A 162 1.62 1.12 6.16
CA MET A 162 2.84 1.89 6.52
C MET A 162 2.98 2.24 8.01
N MET A 163 1.96 1.95 8.84
CA MET A 163 1.90 2.30 10.26
C MET A 163 1.35 1.12 11.09
N GLY A 164 1.69 -0.13 10.81
CA GLY A 164 1.22 -1.29 11.56
C GLY A 164 1.48 -2.61 10.85
N ASN A 165 0.75 -3.66 11.23
CA ASN A 165 0.83 -5.01 10.67
C ASN A 165 2.17 -5.74 10.92
N VAL A 166 3.25 -5.35 10.25
CA VAL A 166 4.62 -5.86 10.48
C VAL A 166 5.67 -4.75 10.51
N TRP A 167 6.88 -5.07 10.97
CA TRP A 167 8.07 -4.20 10.95
C TRP A 167 8.98 -4.56 9.79
#